data_AF-A0A2S7K882-F1
#
_entry.id   AF-A0A2S7K882-F1
#
_cell.length_a   1.000
_cell.length_b   1.000
_cell.length_c   1.000
_cell.angle_alpha   90.00
_cell.angle_beta   90.00
_cell.angle_gamma   90.00
#
_symmetry.space_group_name_H-M   'P 1'
#
loop_
_entity.id
_entity.type
_entity.pdbx_description
1 polymer ?
#
loop_
_entity_poly.entity_id
_entity_poly.type
_entity_poly.pdbx_seq_one_letter_code
_entity_poly.pdbx_strand_id
1 'polypeptide(L)'
;MTRNRWEDDPAAIAEAERFYSFVGQYVISFQWLEGQIDQIFLLARGHDKWNETHHWLAGLRNVDKVNAFRDLVQADEPFDRIQIDGWYEHFEQVVNRLHTERKRRNGILHSQFLFDFLAIGQPIMRSDVRRRGYDVDFTQEDLSQARCDEIMGELAKLAVDLNFVCVQLRHVYRPS
;
A
#
# COMPACT_ATOMS: atom_id res chain seq x y z
N MET A 1 -29.91 6.22 -18.38
CA MET A 1 -29.73 5.02 -17.53
C MET A 1 -29.39 3.85 -18.43
N THR A 2 -28.12 3.64 -18.71
CA THR A 2 -27.62 2.39 -19.29
C THR A 2 -27.62 1.36 -18.17
N ARG A 3 -28.58 0.42 -18.21
CA ARG A 3 -28.47 -0.83 -17.44
C ARG A 3 -27.10 -1.46 -17.77
N ASN A 4 -26.36 -1.89 -16.76
CA ASN A 4 -25.08 -2.56 -16.90
C ASN A 4 -25.26 -3.77 -17.84
N ARG A 5 -24.88 -3.62 -19.11
CA ARG A 5 -25.14 -4.62 -20.17
C ARG A 5 -24.44 -5.96 -19.96
N TRP A 6 -23.56 -6.02 -18.96
CA TRP A 6 -22.75 -7.17 -18.61
C TRP A 6 -23.31 -7.97 -17.42
N GLU A 7 -24.33 -7.47 -16.71
CA GLU A 7 -24.91 -8.12 -15.52
C GLU A 7 -25.61 -9.46 -15.82
N ASP A 8 -25.94 -9.74 -17.07
CA ASP A 8 -26.58 -10.99 -17.50
C ASP A 8 -25.58 -12.00 -18.12
N ASP A 9 -24.30 -11.63 -18.28
CA ASP A 9 -23.26 -12.51 -18.82
C ASP A 9 -22.46 -13.18 -17.68
N PRO A 10 -22.53 -14.51 -17.51
CA PRO A 10 -21.79 -15.22 -16.47
C PRO A 10 -20.27 -15.00 -16.51
N ALA A 11 -19.69 -14.83 -17.71
CA ALA A 11 -18.24 -14.60 -17.84
C ALA A 11 -17.85 -13.20 -17.33
N ALA A 12 -18.68 -12.19 -17.60
CA ALA A 12 -18.46 -10.84 -17.12
C ALA A 12 -18.64 -10.73 -15.59
N ILE A 13 -19.63 -11.43 -15.03
CA ILE A 13 -19.79 -11.51 -13.56
C ILE A 13 -18.55 -12.13 -12.92
N ALA A 14 -18.06 -13.25 -13.44
CA ALA A 14 -16.88 -13.92 -12.90
C ALA A 14 -15.63 -13.02 -12.94
N GLU A 15 -15.44 -12.25 -14.02
CA GLU A 15 -14.34 -11.29 -14.14
C GLU A 15 -14.47 -10.11 -13.16
N ALA A 16 -15.71 -9.61 -12.95
CA ALA A 16 -15.97 -8.59 -11.95
C ALA A 16 -15.68 -9.09 -10.52
N GLU A 17 -16.13 -10.29 -10.17
CA GLU A 17 -15.86 -10.92 -8.86
C GLU A 17 -14.36 -11.13 -8.63
N ARG A 18 -13.63 -11.62 -9.64
CA ARG A 18 -12.16 -11.75 -9.63
C ARG A 18 -11.52 -10.41 -9.31
N PHE A 19 -11.94 -9.34 -9.98
CA PHE A 19 -11.40 -8.01 -9.75
C PHE A 19 -11.71 -7.48 -8.35
N TYR A 20 -12.94 -7.64 -7.85
CA TYR A 20 -13.27 -7.25 -6.48
C TYR A 20 -12.47 -8.04 -5.44
N SER A 21 -12.24 -9.33 -5.68
CA SER A 21 -11.38 -10.17 -4.85
C SER A 21 -9.95 -9.63 -4.81
N PHE A 22 -9.39 -9.27 -5.96
CA PHE A 22 -8.09 -8.60 -6.05
C PHE A 22 -8.06 -7.30 -5.23
N VAL A 23 -9.04 -6.41 -5.40
CA VAL A 23 -9.09 -5.14 -4.65
C VAL A 23 -9.15 -5.41 -3.14
N GLY A 24 -9.97 -6.36 -2.70
CA GLY A 24 -10.07 -6.74 -1.29
C GLY A 24 -8.75 -7.26 -0.73
N GLN A 25 -8.12 -8.22 -1.41
CA GLN A 25 -6.82 -8.77 -1.01
C GLN A 25 -5.75 -7.68 -0.96
N TYR A 26 -5.69 -6.84 -1.99
CA TYR A 26 -4.72 -5.77 -2.10
C TYR A 26 -4.85 -4.74 -0.95
N VAL A 27 -6.07 -4.33 -0.60
CA VAL A 27 -6.32 -3.42 0.53
C VAL A 27 -5.88 -4.03 1.85
N ILE A 28 -6.24 -5.30 2.11
CA ILE A 28 -5.88 -5.99 3.35
C ILE A 28 -4.36 -6.15 3.46
N SER A 29 -3.70 -6.54 2.37
CA SER A 29 -2.24 -6.67 2.33
C SER A 29 -1.54 -5.32 2.56
N PHE A 30 -2.07 -4.23 2.02
CA PHE A 30 -1.53 -2.89 2.30
C PHE A 30 -1.71 -2.49 3.77
N GLN A 31 -2.87 -2.77 4.36
CA GLN A 31 -3.12 -2.53 5.80
C GLN A 31 -2.18 -3.34 6.68
N TRP A 32 -1.81 -4.56 6.26
CA TRP A 32 -0.83 -5.36 6.98
C TRP A 32 0.56 -4.68 7.02
N LEU A 33 0.99 -4.04 5.92
CA LEU A 33 2.23 -3.24 5.90
C LEU A 33 2.17 -2.08 6.90
N GLU A 34 1.05 -1.36 6.93
CA GLU A 34 0.82 -0.28 7.90
C GLU A 34 0.89 -0.81 9.34
N GLY A 35 0.31 -1.98 9.59
CA GLY A 35 0.37 -2.64 10.89
C GLY A 35 1.78 -2.99 11.34
N GLN A 36 2.68 -3.38 10.42
CA GLN A 36 4.08 -3.62 10.77
C GLN A 36 4.78 -2.33 11.22
N ILE A 37 4.51 -1.21 10.57
CA ILE A 37 5.03 0.10 10.97
C ILE A 37 4.47 0.52 12.34
N ASP A 38 3.16 0.34 12.54
CA ASP A 38 2.50 0.67 13.80
C ASP A 38 3.10 -0.10 14.98
N GLN A 39 3.43 -1.38 14.79
CA GLN A 39 4.10 -2.19 15.82
C GLN A 39 5.49 -1.64 16.19
N ILE A 40 6.24 -1.08 15.24
CA ILE A 40 7.54 -0.47 15.54
C ILE A 40 7.38 0.82 16.34
N PHE A 41 6.39 1.66 16.01
CA PHE A 41 6.08 2.84 16.82
C PHE A 41 5.64 2.50 18.24
N LEU A 42 4.79 1.49 18.39
CA LEU A 42 4.32 1.03 19.70
C LEU A 42 5.48 0.48 20.54
N LEU A 43 6.41 -0.23 19.91
CA LEU A 43 7.64 -0.66 20.57
C LEU A 43 8.51 0.54 20.98
N ALA A 44 8.77 1.45 20.04
CA ALA A 44 9.64 2.60 20.25
C ALA A 44 9.18 3.54 21.36
N ARG A 45 7.87 3.74 21.50
CA ARG A 45 7.31 4.67 22.49
C ARG A 45 7.08 4.05 23.87
N GLY A 46 7.27 2.74 24.01
CA GLY A 46 7.05 2.02 25.25
C GLY A 46 5.58 1.68 25.52
N HIS A 47 5.38 0.69 26.41
CA HIS A 47 4.06 0.19 26.78
C HIS A 47 3.26 1.19 27.64
N ASP A 48 3.95 2.04 28.39
CA ASP A 48 3.37 3.11 29.20
C ASP A 48 2.54 4.10 28.37
N LYS A 49 2.93 4.34 27.11
CA LYS A 49 2.25 5.24 26.17
C LYS A 49 1.43 4.51 25.11
N TRP A 50 1.05 3.25 25.35
CA TRP A 50 0.38 2.41 24.35
C TRP A 50 -0.90 3.06 23.77
N ASN A 51 -1.83 3.45 24.63
CA ASN A 51 -3.13 4.01 24.20
C ASN A 51 -2.97 5.36 23.49
N GLU A 52 -2.08 6.22 23.99
CA GLU A 52 -1.77 7.51 23.38
C GLU A 52 -1.15 7.31 21.99
N THR A 53 -0.17 6.41 21.88
CA THR A 53 0.50 6.08 20.62
C THR A 53 -0.46 5.50 19.61
N HIS A 54 -1.30 4.55 20.02
CA HIS A 54 -2.31 3.96 19.15
C HIS A 54 -3.31 5.01 18.65
N HIS A 55 -3.79 5.90 19.53
CA HIS A 55 -4.70 6.98 19.14
C HIS A 55 -4.04 7.96 18.15
N TRP A 56 -2.78 8.33 18.40
CA TRP A 56 -1.99 9.15 17.49
C TRP A 56 -1.81 8.49 16.12
N LEU A 57 -1.42 7.21 16.07
CA LEU A 57 -1.24 6.44 14.84
C LEU A 57 -2.52 6.33 14.01
N ALA A 58 -3.67 6.16 14.67
CA ALA A 58 -4.97 6.09 14.00
C ALA A 58 -5.38 7.42 13.35
N GLY A 59 -4.87 8.55 13.84
CA GLY A 59 -5.13 9.88 13.28
C GLY A 59 -4.20 10.26 12.11
N LEU A 60 -3.12 9.51 11.88
CA LEU A 60 -2.15 9.84 10.83
C LEU A 60 -2.63 9.40 9.45
N ARG A 61 -2.37 10.24 8.44
CA ARG A 61 -2.44 9.81 7.05
C ARG A 61 -1.27 8.86 6.77
N ASN A 62 -1.45 7.90 5.88
CA ASN A 62 -0.38 6.94 5.51
C ASN A 62 0.94 7.62 5.12
N VAL A 63 0.89 8.73 4.37
CA VAL A 63 2.08 9.50 4.00
C VAL A 63 2.84 10.04 5.21
N ASP A 64 2.14 10.55 6.22
CA ASP A 64 2.74 11.11 7.43
C ASP A 64 3.30 9.98 8.30
N LYS A 65 2.61 8.83 8.34
CA LYS A 65 3.07 7.62 9.05
C LYS A 65 4.37 7.08 8.47
N VAL A 66 4.48 6.94 7.15
CA VAL A 66 5.69 6.47 6.48
C VAL A 66 6.86 7.44 6.68
N ASN A 67 6.61 8.76 6.64
CA ASN A 67 7.64 9.76 6.91
C ASN A 67 8.10 9.72 8.37
N ALA A 68 7.17 9.67 9.32
CA ALA A 68 7.51 9.56 10.74
C ALA A 68 8.28 8.25 11.04
N PHE A 69 7.99 7.16 10.30
CA PHE A 69 8.71 5.90 10.45
C PHE A 69 10.16 6.02 9.98
N ARG A 70 10.37 6.70 8.84
CA ARG A 70 11.71 7.06 8.37
C ARG A 70 12.47 7.88 9.39
N ASP A 71 11.85 8.93 9.91
CA ASP A 71 12.47 9.84 10.87
C ASP A 71 12.82 9.11 12.18
N LEU A 72 11.93 8.22 12.65
CA LEU A 72 12.16 7.39 13.84
C LEU A 72 13.40 6.49 13.69
N VAL A 73 13.55 5.83 12.53
CA VAL A 73 14.70 4.94 12.27
C VAL A 73 16.02 5.72 12.16
N GLN A 74 15.97 6.99 11.76
CA GLN A 74 17.14 7.86 11.63
C GLN A 74 17.52 8.58 12.93
N ALA A 75 16.67 8.54 13.96
CA ALA A 75 16.86 9.31 15.19
C ALA A 75 17.92 8.73 16.17
N ASP A 76 18.53 7.57 15.87
CA ASP A 76 19.51 6.83 16.72
C ASP A 76 19.04 6.49 18.15
N GLU A 77 17.77 6.79 18.47
CA GLU A 77 17.04 6.40 19.67
C GLU A 77 15.55 6.22 19.30
N PRO A 78 14.86 5.16 19.77
CA PRO A 78 15.27 4.15 20.77
C PRO A 78 16.00 2.94 20.18
N PHE A 79 16.32 2.95 18.89
CA PHE A 79 16.97 1.83 18.20
C PHE A 79 18.48 2.05 18.13
N ASP A 80 19.26 1.04 18.53
CA ASP A 80 20.68 0.96 18.25
C ASP A 80 20.94 0.99 16.73
N ARG A 81 22.08 1.56 16.35
CA ARG A 81 22.48 1.64 14.94
C ARG A 81 22.78 0.25 14.38
N ILE A 82 22.14 -0.10 13.25
CA ILE A 82 22.35 -1.38 12.58
C ILE A 82 23.69 -1.35 11.82
N GLN A 83 24.58 -2.29 12.15
CA GLN A 83 25.96 -2.37 11.63
C GLN A 83 26.10 -3.21 10.35
N ILE A 84 25.02 -3.32 9.56
CA ILE A 84 25.03 -4.06 8.29
C ILE A 84 25.29 -3.08 7.15
N ASP A 85 26.32 -3.33 6.35
CA ASP A 85 26.66 -2.50 5.19
C ASP A 85 25.48 -2.38 4.21
N GLY A 86 25.21 -1.15 3.77
CA GLY A 86 24.11 -0.86 2.84
C GLY A 86 22.70 -0.93 3.46
N TRP A 87 22.57 -1.22 4.76
CA TRP A 87 21.25 -1.37 5.39
C TRP A 87 20.37 -0.12 5.28
N TYR A 88 20.94 1.07 5.55
CA TYR A 88 20.20 2.33 5.46
C TYR A 88 19.83 2.70 4.02
N GLU A 89 20.63 2.32 3.03
CA GLU A 89 20.26 2.49 1.63
C GLU A 89 19.08 1.59 1.27
N HIS A 90 19.13 0.31 1.69
CA HIS A 90 18.01 -0.61 1.52
C HIS A 90 16.74 -0.11 2.22
N PHE A 91 16.86 0.41 3.45
CA PHE A 91 15.76 1.02 4.18
C PHE A 91 15.12 2.18 3.41
N GLU A 92 15.92 3.11 2.88
CA GLU A 92 15.41 4.22 2.06
C GLU A 92 14.71 3.72 0.78
N GLN A 93 15.22 2.66 0.16
CA GLN A 93 14.55 2.01 -0.98
C GLN A 93 13.18 1.44 -0.58
N VAL A 94 13.07 0.80 0.60
CA VAL A 94 11.79 0.31 1.14
C VAL A 94 10.82 1.47 1.40
N VAL A 95 11.27 2.57 2.01
CA VAL A 95 10.46 3.77 2.25
C VAL A 95 9.94 4.36 0.93
N ASN A 96 10.79 4.47 -0.09
CA ASN A 96 10.39 4.97 -1.40
C ASN A 96 9.35 4.06 -2.09
N ARG A 97 9.50 2.75 -1.92
CA ARG A 97 8.52 1.76 -2.43
C ARG A 97 7.20 1.84 -1.68
N LEU A 98 7.20 2.05 -0.36
CA LEU A 98 5.97 2.30 0.41
C LEU A 98 5.23 3.54 -0.10
N HIS A 99 5.94 4.64 -0.39
CA HIS A 99 5.32 5.85 -0.97
C HIS A 99 4.78 5.60 -2.37
N THR A 100 5.48 4.81 -3.18
CA THR A 100 5.03 4.42 -4.52
C THR A 100 3.75 3.58 -4.43
N GLU A 101 3.74 2.61 -3.53
CA GLU A 101 2.61 1.71 -3.33
C GLU A 101 1.40 2.46 -2.75
N ARG A 102 1.61 3.42 -1.84
CA ARG A 102 0.57 4.33 -1.38
C ARG A 102 -0.08 5.09 -2.55
N LYS A 103 0.73 5.64 -3.46
CA LYS A 103 0.23 6.35 -4.64
C LYS A 103 -0.57 5.41 -5.54
N ARG A 104 -0.07 4.18 -5.78
CA ARG A 104 -0.77 3.15 -6.55
C ARG A 104 -2.09 2.77 -5.90
N ARG A 105 -2.11 2.49 -4.61
CA ARG A 105 -3.31 2.14 -3.84
C ARG A 105 -4.36 3.23 -3.89
N ASN A 106 -3.96 4.49 -3.69
CA ASN A 106 -4.88 5.61 -3.84
C ASN A 106 -5.38 5.74 -5.29
N GLY A 107 -4.53 5.48 -6.29
CA GLY A 107 -4.93 5.43 -7.69
C GLY A 107 -6.00 4.36 -7.93
N ILE A 108 -5.75 3.12 -7.53
CA ILE A 108 -6.72 2.02 -7.67
C ILE A 108 -8.03 2.35 -6.93
N LEU A 109 -7.98 2.76 -5.66
CA LEU A 109 -9.20 2.94 -4.87
C LEU A 109 -10.04 4.18 -5.23
N HIS A 110 -9.45 5.18 -5.88
CA HIS A 110 -10.14 6.41 -6.23
C HIS A 110 -10.36 6.59 -7.74
N SER A 111 -9.92 5.63 -8.56
CA SER A 111 -10.18 5.64 -9.99
C SER A 111 -11.62 5.25 -10.31
N GLN A 112 -12.04 5.66 -11.51
CA GLN A 112 -13.24 5.12 -12.13
C GLN A 112 -12.87 3.81 -12.84
N PHE A 113 -13.68 2.78 -12.63
CA PHE A 113 -13.52 1.49 -13.29
C PHE A 113 -14.56 1.36 -14.39
N LEU A 114 -14.09 1.04 -15.59
CA LEU A 114 -14.94 0.85 -16.76
C LEU A 114 -15.20 -0.64 -16.96
N PHE A 115 -16.33 -1.11 -16.44
CA PHE A 115 -16.80 -2.50 -16.59
C PHE A 115 -17.52 -2.73 -17.93
N ASP A 116 -17.90 -1.67 -18.65
CA ASP A 116 -18.64 -1.78 -19.92
C ASP A 116 -17.88 -2.57 -20.99
N PHE A 117 -16.55 -2.61 -20.89
CA PHE A 117 -15.69 -3.38 -21.79
C PHE A 117 -15.74 -4.89 -21.57
N LEU A 118 -16.29 -5.35 -20.43
CA LEU A 118 -16.53 -6.78 -20.19
C LEU A 118 -17.49 -7.37 -21.22
N ALA A 119 -18.48 -6.59 -21.68
CA ALA A 119 -19.44 -7.02 -22.69
C ALA A 119 -18.82 -7.33 -24.07
N ILE A 120 -17.56 -6.91 -24.28
CA ILE A 120 -16.78 -7.23 -25.49
C ILE A 120 -15.54 -8.09 -25.18
N GLY A 121 -15.49 -8.73 -24.01
CA GLY A 121 -14.42 -9.63 -23.60
C GLY A 121 -13.09 -8.94 -23.26
N GLN A 122 -13.10 -7.64 -22.99
CA GLN A 122 -11.92 -6.87 -22.61
C GLN A 122 -11.84 -6.75 -21.07
N PRO A 123 -10.63 -6.70 -20.49
CA PRO A 123 -10.46 -6.60 -19.04
C PRO A 123 -10.98 -5.26 -18.50
N ILE A 124 -11.22 -5.22 -17.19
CA ILE A 124 -11.62 -3.99 -16.51
C ILE A 124 -10.51 -2.96 -16.65
N MET A 125 -10.88 -1.77 -17.14
CA MET A 125 -9.93 -0.67 -17.27
C MET A 125 -10.07 0.28 -16.09
N ARG A 126 -8.93 0.65 -15.52
CA ARG A 126 -8.83 1.79 -14.62
C ARG A 126 -8.67 3.05 -15.44
N SER A 127 -9.45 4.07 -15.13
CA SER A 127 -9.30 5.41 -15.67
C SER A 127 -9.03 6.39 -14.52
N ASP A 128 -7.90 7.10 -14.57
CA ASP A 128 -7.60 8.24 -13.69
C ASP A 128 -7.56 9.52 -14.53
N VAL A 129 -8.45 10.46 -14.19
CA VAL A 129 -8.56 11.78 -14.82
C VAL A 129 -8.15 12.81 -13.77
N ARG A 130 -7.01 13.46 -13.97
CA ARG A 130 -6.54 14.53 -13.10
C ARG A 130 -6.58 15.85 -13.84
N ARG A 131 -7.38 16.79 -13.32
CA ARG A 131 -7.41 18.16 -13.82
C ARG A 131 -6.46 19.03 -12.99
N ARG A 132 -5.45 19.64 -13.63
CA ARG A 132 -4.59 20.66 -13.03
C ARG A 132 -4.72 21.95 -13.83
N GLY A 133 -5.61 22.83 -13.39
CA GLY A 133 -5.90 24.07 -14.12
C GLY A 133 -6.55 23.75 -15.47
N TYR A 134 -5.89 24.13 -16.57
CA TYR A 134 -6.34 23.87 -17.94
C TYR A 134 -5.87 22.53 -18.51
N ASP A 135 -4.91 21.86 -17.84
CA ASP A 135 -4.39 20.57 -18.29
C ASP A 135 -5.18 19.41 -17.69
N VAL A 136 -5.54 18.46 -18.55
CA VAL A 136 -6.17 17.19 -18.17
C VAL A 136 -5.17 16.07 -18.43
N ASP A 137 -4.68 15.47 -17.35
CA ASP A 137 -3.87 14.27 -17.42
C ASP A 137 -4.81 13.07 -17.35
N PHE A 138 -4.76 12.21 -18.38
CA PHE A 138 -5.61 11.05 -18.54
C PHE A 138 -4.74 9.80 -18.63
N THR A 139 -4.87 8.92 -17.64
CA THR A 139 -4.14 7.65 -17.63
C THR A 139 -5.11 6.49 -17.56
N GLN A 140 -4.86 5.48 -18.40
CA GLN A 140 -5.58 4.23 -18.42
C GLN A 140 -4.63 3.07 -18.11
N GLU A 141 -5.10 2.12 -17.31
CA GLU A 141 -4.37 0.89 -17.02
C GLU A 141 -5.34 -0.29 -17.12
N ASP A 142 -4.97 -1.30 -17.90
CA ASP A 142 -5.71 -2.55 -17.99
C ASP A 142 -5.46 -3.40 -16.75
N LEU A 143 -6.51 -3.75 -16.01
CA LEU A 143 -6.43 -4.57 -14.80
C LEU A 143 -6.74 -6.03 -15.13
N SER A 144 -6.01 -6.55 -16.13
CA SER A 144 -6.03 -7.98 -16.45
C SER A 144 -5.55 -8.83 -15.28
N GLN A 145 -5.90 -10.11 -15.27
CA GLN A 145 -5.43 -11.04 -14.23
C GLN A 145 -3.90 -11.02 -14.07
N ALA A 146 -3.17 -11.07 -15.18
CA ALA A 146 -1.71 -11.03 -15.16
C ALA A 146 -1.17 -9.74 -14.49
N ARG A 147 -1.82 -8.60 -14.75
CA ARG A 147 -1.42 -7.33 -14.14
C ARG A 147 -1.76 -7.28 -12.65
N CYS A 148 -2.94 -7.79 -12.26
CA CYS A 148 -3.31 -7.95 -10.85
C CYS A 148 -2.28 -8.82 -10.09
N ASP A 149 -1.88 -9.94 -10.68
CA ASP A 149 -0.90 -10.86 -10.10
C ASP A 149 0.48 -10.21 -9.97
N GLU A 150 0.91 -9.43 -10.96
CA GLU A 150 2.15 -8.65 -10.90
C GLU A 150 2.13 -7.63 -9.76
N ILE A 151 1.03 -6.87 -9.63
CA ILE A 151 0.85 -5.89 -8.53
C ILE A 151 0.93 -6.59 -7.17
N MET A 152 0.27 -7.75 -7.02
CA MET A 152 0.32 -8.53 -5.79
C MET A 152 1.73 -9.08 -5.51
N GLY A 153 2.46 -9.50 -6.55
CA GLY A 153 3.84 -9.94 -6.42
C GLY A 153 4.79 -8.83 -5.97
N GLU A 154 4.64 -7.62 -6.52
CA GLU A 154 5.41 -6.45 -6.10
C GLU A 154 5.11 -6.06 -4.64
N LEU A 155 3.84 -6.11 -4.24
CA LEU A 155 3.40 -5.86 -2.88
C LEU A 155 3.95 -6.91 -1.90
N ALA A 156 3.92 -8.20 -2.28
CA ALA A 156 4.48 -9.27 -1.49
C ALA A 156 5.99 -9.10 -1.27
N LYS A 157 6.73 -8.72 -2.32
CA LYS A 157 8.15 -8.39 -2.19
C LYS A 157 8.37 -7.24 -1.21
N LEU A 158 7.58 -6.18 -1.32
CA LEU A 158 7.64 -5.05 -0.39
C LEU A 158 7.34 -5.47 1.06
N ALA A 159 6.37 -6.36 1.25
CA ALA A 159 6.02 -6.90 2.55
C ALA A 159 7.17 -7.66 3.21
N VAL A 160 7.87 -8.49 2.42
CA VAL A 160 9.05 -9.22 2.88
C VAL A 160 10.17 -8.25 3.28
N ASP A 161 10.49 -7.29 2.41
CA ASP A 161 11.56 -6.32 2.68
C ASP A 161 11.26 -5.44 3.90
N LEU A 162 10.02 -4.96 4.04
CA LEU A 162 9.59 -4.22 5.22
C LEU A 162 9.65 -5.08 6.49
N ASN A 163 9.25 -6.35 6.41
CA ASN A 163 9.31 -7.24 7.56
C ASN A 163 10.76 -7.47 8.01
N PHE A 164 11.71 -7.60 7.10
CA PHE A 164 13.13 -7.70 7.45
C PHE A 164 13.61 -6.46 8.21
N VAL A 165 13.31 -5.27 7.70
CA VAL A 165 13.60 -4.00 8.38
C VAL A 165 13.00 -3.99 9.79
N CYS A 166 11.71 -4.30 9.93
CA CYS A 166 11.02 -4.29 11.22
C CYS A 166 11.60 -5.31 12.20
N VAL A 167 11.93 -6.53 11.76
CA VAL A 167 12.58 -7.55 12.60
C VAL A 167 13.94 -7.08 13.09
N GLN A 168 14.75 -6.48 12.22
CA GLN A 168 16.07 -5.97 12.59
C GLN A 168 15.95 -4.83 13.61
N LEU A 169 15.01 -3.90 13.41
CA LEU A 169 14.71 -2.83 14.37
C LEU A 169 14.31 -3.38 15.74
N ARG A 170 13.46 -4.41 15.79
CA ARG A 170 13.09 -5.07 17.06
C ARG A 170 14.31 -5.67 17.78
N HIS A 171 15.29 -6.19 17.04
CA HIS A 171 16.50 -6.77 17.63
C HIS A 171 17.48 -5.73 18.19
N VAL A 172 17.48 -4.52 17.62
CA VAL A 172 18.32 -3.40 18.08
C VAL A 172 17.56 -2.43 18.97
N TYR A 173 16.34 -2.76 19.39
CA TYR A 173 15.57 -1.95 20.31
C TYR A 173 16.22 -1.94 21.69
N ARG A 174 16.48 -0.75 22.24
CA ARG A 174 16.94 -0.57 23.61
C ARG A 174 15.73 -0.50 24.54
N PRO A 175 15.52 -1.46 25.46
CA PRO A 175 14.52 -1.31 26.50
C PRO A 175 14.94 -0.15 27.40
N SER A 176 14.14 0.93 27.39
CA SER A 176 14.21 2.00 28.37
C SER A 176 13.76 1.54 29.75
#